data_AF-A0A8T7K014-F1
#
_entry.id   AF-A0A8T7K014-F1
#
_cell.length_a   1.000
_cell.length_b   1.000
_cell.length_c   1.000
_cell.angle_alpha   90.00
_cell.angle_beta   90.00
_cell.angle_gamma   90.00
#
_symmetry.space_group_name_H-M   'P 1'
#
loop_
_entity.id
_entity.type
_entity.pdbx_description
1 polymer ?
#
loop_
_entity_poly.entity_id
_entity_poly.type
_entity_poly.pdbx_seq_one_letter_code
_entity_poly.pdbx_strand_id
1 'polypeptide(L)'
;MTTSRISGFYNMTLDERRAKIAEALAPQTLPDLGAWTSGGISAEAADHMIENVVGMHSLPLGIALNFMVNGRDVLVPMTLEEPSVVAGASFMAKLARAGGGYQATTTEPLMIGQMQVLNVANLNEAKLKIYEQKAELLAEADLIDPILKKFGGGARDLEVRIFNDSAIGGFLVVHLIYDVRDAMGANAVNTACERLAPKIEAITGGKVHLKILSNLADRRIARARCTIPVKELEFTIGTSPAPVQNKNKGQGEPHPNKFTGEQVRDGIIAAYAFAAVDPYRAATHNKGIMNGVDAVVIATGNDWRAIEA
;
A
#
# COMPACT_ATOMS: atom_id res chain seq x y z
N MET A 1 -25.51 -11.43 1.57
CA MET A 1 -24.22 -10.87 2.03
C MET A 1 -23.12 -11.44 1.16
N THR A 2 -22.21 -10.61 0.68
CA THR A 2 -20.99 -11.03 -0.04
C THR A 2 -20.17 -11.97 0.84
N THR A 3 -19.77 -13.12 0.30
CA THR A 3 -18.86 -14.07 0.96
C THR A 3 -17.53 -14.09 0.23
N SER A 4 -16.41 -14.10 0.95
CA SER A 4 -15.07 -14.25 0.35
C SER A 4 -14.62 -15.70 0.32
N ARG A 5 -15.40 -16.63 0.88
CA ARG A 5 -15.13 -18.08 0.84
C ARG A 5 -15.75 -18.71 -0.40
N ILE A 6 -14.91 -19.21 -1.30
CA ILE A 6 -15.32 -19.95 -2.50
C ILE A 6 -14.56 -21.28 -2.52
N SER A 7 -15.26 -22.37 -2.18
CA SER A 7 -14.64 -23.70 -2.10
C SER A 7 -14.25 -24.22 -3.48
N GLY A 8 -13.12 -24.91 -3.58
CA GLY A 8 -12.66 -25.54 -4.83
C GLY A 8 -12.22 -24.57 -5.93
N PHE A 9 -12.10 -23.27 -5.64
CA PHE A 9 -11.80 -22.24 -6.65
C PHE A 9 -10.55 -22.51 -7.50
N TYR A 10 -9.52 -23.11 -6.90
CA TYR A 10 -8.28 -23.46 -7.59
C TYR A 10 -8.45 -24.58 -8.63
N ASN A 11 -9.45 -25.44 -8.50
CA ASN A 11 -9.77 -26.52 -9.45
C ASN A 11 -10.67 -26.06 -10.61
N MET A 12 -11.24 -24.85 -10.52
CA MET A 12 -12.16 -24.31 -11.51
C MET A 12 -11.41 -23.75 -12.73
N THR A 13 -12.05 -23.82 -13.88
CA THR A 13 -11.70 -23.10 -15.10
C THR A 13 -11.82 -21.58 -14.91
N LEU A 14 -11.26 -20.78 -15.82
CA LEU A 14 -11.35 -19.31 -15.73
C LEU A 14 -12.80 -18.81 -15.77
N ASP A 15 -13.65 -19.42 -16.60
CA ASP A 15 -15.05 -19.03 -16.74
C ASP A 15 -15.86 -19.33 -15.48
N GLU A 16 -15.67 -20.53 -14.91
CA GLU A 16 -16.28 -20.92 -13.63
C GLU A 16 -15.84 -20.01 -12.48
N ARG A 17 -14.55 -19.63 -12.44
CA ARG A 17 -14.04 -18.69 -11.44
C ARG A 17 -14.73 -17.34 -11.55
N ARG A 18 -14.85 -16.77 -12.76
CA ARG A 18 -15.51 -15.48 -12.98
C ARG A 18 -17.00 -15.55 -12.61
N ALA A 19 -17.71 -16.60 -13.00
CA ALA A 19 -19.10 -16.80 -12.60
C ALA A 19 -19.26 -16.82 -11.08
N LYS A 20 -18.40 -17.55 -10.36
CA LYS A 20 -18.42 -17.59 -8.89
C LYS A 20 -18.09 -16.26 -8.23
N ILE A 21 -17.19 -15.47 -8.81
CA ILE A 21 -16.90 -14.11 -8.32
C ILE A 21 -18.10 -13.19 -8.54
N ALA A 22 -18.70 -13.21 -9.72
CA ALA A 22 -19.89 -12.41 -10.04
C ALA A 22 -21.05 -12.72 -9.08
N GLU A 23 -21.32 -14.01 -8.84
CA GLU A 23 -22.29 -14.47 -7.85
C GLU A 23 -21.97 -13.97 -6.44
N ALA A 24 -20.70 -14.01 -6.03
CA ALA A 24 -20.27 -13.58 -4.70
C ALA A 24 -20.40 -12.06 -4.50
N LEU A 25 -20.05 -11.26 -5.51
CA LEU A 25 -20.10 -9.80 -5.46
C LEU A 25 -21.52 -9.26 -5.42
N ALA A 26 -22.36 -9.69 -6.38
CA ALA A 26 -23.72 -9.20 -6.52
C ALA A 26 -24.63 -10.34 -7.03
N PRO A 27 -25.17 -11.19 -6.13
CA PRO A 27 -25.98 -12.34 -6.51
C PRO A 27 -27.21 -11.98 -7.37
N GLN A 28 -27.71 -10.74 -7.24
CA GLN A 28 -28.91 -10.27 -7.91
C GLN A 28 -28.63 -9.57 -9.25
N THR A 29 -27.41 -9.10 -9.47
CA THR A 29 -27.00 -8.37 -10.68
C THR A 29 -25.57 -8.77 -11.00
N LEU A 30 -25.44 -9.92 -11.68
CA LEU A 30 -24.13 -10.49 -11.99
C LEU A 30 -23.32 -9.48 -12.84
N PRO A 31 -22.21 -8.94 -12.33
CA PRO A 31 -21.38 -8.04 -13.12
C PRO A 31 -20.75 -8.81 -14.28
N ASP A 32 -20.64 -8.15 -15.43
CA ASP A 32 -19.85 -8.69 -16.54
C ASP A 32 -18.36 -8.55 -16.23
N LEU A 33 -17.69 -9.69 -16.09
CA LEU A 33 -16.25 -9.78 -15.81
C LEU A 33 -15.45 -10.21 -17.05
N GLY A 34 -16.07 -10.28 -18.23
CA GLY A 34 -15.41 -10.68 -19.49
C GLY A 34 -14.21 -9.78 -19.85
N ALA A 35 -14.30 -8.49 -19.49
CA ALA A 35 -13.24 -7.50 -19.68
C ALA A 35 -11.92 -7.86 -18.94
N TRP A 36 -11.94 -8.75 -17.94
CA TRP A 36 -10.72 -9.16 -17.24
C TRP A 36 -9.84 -10.13 -18.04
N THR A 37 -10.37 -10.75 -19.10
CA THR A 37 -9.65 -11.69 -19.96
C THR A 37 -9.29 -11.13 -21.32
N SER A 38 -10.19 -10.37 -21.93
CA SER A 38 -10.04 -9.83 -23.28
C SER A 38 -10.14 -8.30 -23.34
N GLY A 39 -10.34 -7.66 -22.20
CA GLY A 39 -10.36 -6.20 -22.08
C GLY A 39 -9.05 -5.64 -21.52
N GLY A 40 -9.09 -4.37 -21.16
CA GLY A 40 -7.95 -3.59 -20.72
C GLY A 40 -8.17 -2.12 -21.08
N ILE A 41 -7.15 -1.30 -20.87
CA ILE A 41 -7.15 0.07 -21.39
C ILE A 41 -7.01 0.03 -22.92
N SER A 42 -7.64 0.99 -23.62
CA SER A 42 -7.45 1.13 -25.06
C SER A 42 -6.06 1.69 -25.38
N ALA A 43 -5.62 1.56 -26.63
CA ALA A 43 -4.35 2.15 -27.08
C ALA A 43 -4.36 3.67 -26.91
N GLU A 44 -5.48 4.33 -27.20
CA GLU A 44 -5.66 5.78 -27.03
C GLU A 44 -5.61 6.19 -25.56
N ALA A 45 -6.25 5.41 -24.67
CA ALA A 45 -6.18 5.67 -23.24
C ALA A 45 -4.73 5.50 -22.73
N ALA A 46 -4.02 4.46 -23.18
CA ALA A 46 -2.63 4.24 -22.84
C ALA A 46 -1.73 5.38 -23.30
N ASP A 47 -1.91 5.86 -24.55
CA ASP A 47 -1.15 6.99 -25.13
C ASP A 47 -1.36 8.32 -24.37
N HIS A 48 -2.49 8.46 -23.66
CA HIS A 48 -2.73 9.58 -22.76
C HIS A 48 -2.19 9.36 -21.32
N MET A 49 -1.85 8.14 -20.95
CA MET A 49 -1.37 7.82 -19.60
C MET A 49 0.14 8.05 -19.44
N ILE A 50 0.94 7.71 -20.45
CA ILE A 50 2.41 7.85 -20.44
C ILE A 50 2.94 8.21 -21.83
N GLU A 51 4.21 8.62 -21.90
CA GLU A 51 4.86 9.00 -23.16
C GLU A 51 5.35 7.78 -23.96
N ASN A 52 5.45 7.93 -25.29
CA ASN A 52 6.05 6.97 -26.22
C ASN A 52 5.42 5.56 -26.18
N VAL A 53 4.10 5.47 -26.07
CA VAL A 53 3.39 4.19 -26.05
C VAL A 53 3.48 3.49 -27.41
N VAL A 54 3.90 2.22 -27.39
CA VAL A 54 3.96 1.34 -28.57
C VAL A 54 3.12 0.08 -28.43
N GLY A 55 2.47 -0.10 -27.28
CA GLY A 55 1.64 -1.25 -26.96
C GLY A 55 1.32 -1.37 -25.47
N MET A 56 0.54 -2.40 -25.12
CA MET A 56 0.14 -2.70 -23.75
C MET A 56 0.83 -3.98 -23.26
N HIS A 57 1.14 -4.02 -21.97
CA HIS A 57 1.70 -5.20 -21.29
C HIS A 57 0.73 -5.73 -20.25
N SER A 58 0.45 -7.03 -20.27
CA SER A 58 -0.53 -7.66 -19.38
C SER A 58 0.13 -8.52 -18.32
N LEU A 59 -0.37 -8.42 -17.09
CA LEU A 59 -0.01 -9.29 -15.96
C LEU A 59 -1.23 -10.14 -15.54
N PRO A 60 -1.01 -11.37 -14.99
CA PRO A 60 -2.10 -12.18 -14.48
C PRO A 60 -2.87 -11.49 -13.36
N LEU A 61 -4.21 -11.50 -13.44
CA LEU A 61 -5.11 -11.06 -12.37
C LEU A 61 -5.68 -12.29 -11.62
N GLY A 62 -5.33 -12.41 -10.35
CA GLY A 62 -5.91 -13.37 -9.41
C GLY A 62 -6.84 -12.71 -8.40
N ILE A 63 -7.70 -13.50 -7.76
CA ILE A 63 -8.50 -13.07 -6.61
C ILE A 63 -8.07 -13.88 -5.39
N ALA A 64 -7.57 -13.20 -4.36
CA ALA A 64 -7.32 -13.81 -3.07
C ALA A 64 -8.62 -13.93 -2.28
N LEU A 65 -8.84 -15.12 -1.73
CA LEU A 65 -10.08 -15.52 -1.06
C LEU A 65 -9.94 -15.50 0.46
N ASN A 66 -11.06 -15.69 1.13
CA ASN A 66 -11.21 -15.86 2.58
C ASN A 66 -10.91 -14.63 3.45
N PHE A 67 -10.43 -13.52 2.89
CA PHE A 67 -10.20 -12.30 3.65
C PHE A 67 -11.49 -11.82 4.34
N MET A 68 -11.35 -11.49 5.62
CA MET A 68 -12.35 -10.84 6.43
C MET A 68 -11.67 -9.70 7.17
N VAL A 69 -12.08 -8.47 6.90
CA VAL A 69 -11.48 -7.26 7.49
C VAL A 69 -12.57 -6.51 8.24
N ASN A 70 -12.36 -6.25 9.53
CA ASN A 70 -13.34 -5.58 10.40
C ASN A 70 -14.74 -6.21 10.34
N GLY A 71 -14.79 -7.55 10.31
CA GLY A 71 -16.03 -8.33 10.22
C GLY A 71 -16.69 -8.37 8.84
N ARG A 72 -16.07 -7.81 7.80
CA ARG A 72 -16.61 -7.82 6.43
C ARG A 72 -15.77 -8.73 5.54
N ASP A 73 -16.45 -9.62 4.82
CA ASP A 73 -15.80 -10.45 3.80
C ASP A 73 -15.38 -9.62 2.60
N VAL A 74 -14.13 -9.79 2.14
CA VAL A 74 -13.55 -9.05 1.01
C VAL A 74 -12.90 -10.03 0.03
N LEU A 75 -13.22 -9.88 -1.25
CA LEU A 75 -12.47 -10.52 -2.34
C LEU A 75 -11.35 -9.55 -2.76
N VAL A 76 -10.10 -10.01 -2.74
CA VAL A 76 -8.94 -9.13 -2.92
C VAL A 76 -8.31 -9.36 -4.30
N PRO A 77 -8.42 -8.43 -5.26
CA PRO A 77 -7.76 -8.57 -6.54
C PRO A 77 -6.24 -8.40 -6.39
N MET A 78 -5.47 -9.24 -7.08
CA MET A 78 -4.01 -9.29 -7.04
C MET A 78 -3.47 -9.46 -8.45
N THR A 79 -2.72 -8.48 -8.95
CA THR A 79 -2.09 -8.51 -10.28
C THR A 79 -0.60 -8.72 -10.14
N LEU A 80 -0.09 -9.89 -10.55
CA LEU A 80 1.33 -10.26 -10.44
C LEU A 80 1.66 -11.53 -11.24
N GLU A 81 2.94 -11.78 -11.48
CA GLU A 81 3.49 -12.91 -12.22
C GLU A 81 4.00 -14.06 -11.34
N GLU A 82 4.31 -13.77 -10.06
CA GLU A 82 4.93 -14.75 -9.16
C GLU A 82 3.93 -15.85 -8.73
N PRO A 83 4.24 -17.13 -8.96
CA PRO A 83 3.38 -18.23 -8.53
C PRO A 83 3.30 -18.30 -7.00
N SER A 84 2.30 -19.01 -6.50
CA SER A 84 2.04 -19.27 -5.07
C SER A 84 1.61 -18.07 -4.21
N VAL A 85 1.86 -16.81 -4.60
CA VAL A 85 1.53 -15.65 -3.77
C VAL A 85 0.02 -15.55 -3.46
N VAL A 86 -0.83 -15.57 -4.49
CA VAL A 86 -2.30 -15.51 -4.31
C VAL A 86 -2.82 -16.69 -3.48
N ALA A 87 -2.25 -17.88 -3.68
CA ALA A 87 -2.60 -19.08 -2.94
C ALA A 87 -2.18 -18.97 -1.46
N GLY A 88 -0.97 -18.49 -1.19
CA GLY A 88 -0.45 -18.24 0.15
C GLY A 88 -1.28 -17.21 0.90
N ALA A 89 -1.61 -16.08 0.26
CA ALA A 89 -2.48 -15.05 0.82
C ALA A 89 -3.87 -15.62 1.16
N SER A 90 -4.49 -16.36 0.24
CA SER A 90 -5.81 -16.97 0.45
C SER A 90 -5.82 -18.02 1.57
N PHE A 91 -4.73 -18.79 1.68
CA PHE A 91 -4.58 -19.81 2.71
C PHE A 91 -4.38 -19.19 4.10
N MET A 92 -3.49 -18.20 4.22
CA MET A 92 -3.29 -17.48 5.48
C MET A 92 -4.55 -16.73 5.92
N ALA A 93 -5.27 -16.11 4.97
CA ALA A 93 -6.55 -15.48 5.27
C ALA A 93 -7.56 -16.49 5.82
N LYS A 94 -7.63 -17.70 5.27
CA LYS A 94 -8.48 -18.79 5.79
C LYS A 94 -8.14 -19.13 7.24
N LEU A 95 -6.86 -19.26 7.59
CA LEU A 95 -6.44 -19.53 8.97
C LEU A 95 -6.79 -18.36 9.91
N ALA A 96 -6.54 -17.12 9.47
CA ALA A 96 -6.87 -15.92 10.23
C ALA A 96 -8.36 -15.79 10.54
N ARG A 97 -9.26 -16.26 9.66
CA ARG A 97 -10.71 -16.28 9.92
C ARG A 97 -11.07 -17.05 11.19
N ALA A 98 -10.37 -18.13 11.50
CA ALA A 98 -10.65 -18.93 12.69
C ALA A 98 -10.44 -18.15 14.00
N GLY A 99 -9.61 -17.12 13.98
CA GLY A 99 -9.45 -16.16 15.09
C GLY A 99 -10.21 -14.85 14.89
N GLY A 100 -11.21 -14.80 14.00
CA GLY A 100 -12.02 -13.60 13.78
C GLY A 100 -11.54 -12.68 12.66
N GLY A 101 -10.63 -13.13 11.80
CA GLY A 101 -10.15 -12.39 10.64
C GLY A 101 -9.12 -11.31 10.99
N TYR A 102 -9.03 -10.29 10.14
CA TYR A 102 -8.16 -9.14 10.33
C TYR A 102 -8.93 -7.98 10.96
N GLN A 103 -8.30 -7.30 11.90
CA GLN A 103 -8.72 -5.99 12.40
C GLN A 103 -7.78 -4.94 11.85
N ALA A 104 -8.32 -3.91 11.20
CA ALA A 104 -7.55 -2.88 10.52
C ALA A 104 -8.06 -1.48 10.83
N THR A 105 -7.12 -0.54 10.90
CA THR A 105 -7.36 0.88 11.19
C THR A 105 -6.39 1.74 10.39
N THR A 106 -6.77 2.95 10.03
CA THR A 106 -5.91 3.93 9.37
C THR A 106 -5.84 5.21 10.18
N THR A 107 -4.76 5.97 10.03
CA THR A 107 -4.76 7.40 10.38
C THR A 107 -5.57 8.20 9.36
N GLU A 108 -5.66 9.51 9.58
CA GLU A 108 -6.12 10.44 8.55
C GLU A 108 -5.21 10.37 7.30
N PRO A 109 -5.73 10.62 6.09
CA PRO A 109 -4.96 10.56 4.85
C PRO A 109 -4.10 11.82 4.65
N LEU A 110 -3.15 12.03 5.57
CA LEU A 110 -2.28 13.20 5.59
C LEU A 110 -1.01 12.94 4.80
N MET A 111 -0.81 13.69 3.72
CA MET A 111 0.42 13.73 2.95
C MET A 111 1.29 14.92 3.36
N ILE A 112 2.60 14.79 3.13
CA ILE A 112 3.58 15.83 3.43
C ILE A 112 4.05 16.45 2.11
N GLY A 113 3.88 17.76 1.96
CA GLY A 113 4.56 18.56 0.95
C GLY A 113 5.81 19.22 1.50
N GLN A 114 6.91 19.23 0.75
CA GLN A 114 8.18 19.80 1.17
C GLN A 114 8.55 20.99 0.29
N MET A 115 8.81 22.13 0.91
CA MET A 115 9.41 23.31 0.28
C MET A 115 10.80 23.54 0.87
N GLN A 116 11.84 23.29 0.07
CA GLN A 116 13.23 23.56 0.48
C GLN A 116 13.56 25.02 0.24
N VAL A 117 14.01 25.75 1.26
CA VAL A 117 14.35 27.18 1.17
C VAL A 117 15.84 27.38 1.42
N LEU A 118 16.51 27.91 0.40
CA LEU A 118 17.94 28.17 0.35
C LEU A 118 18.25 29.65 0.56
N ASN A 119 19.52 29.98 0.76
CA ASN A 119 20.02 31.37 0.85
C ASN A 119 19.31 32.20 1.93
N VAL A 120 19.00 31.58 3.07
CA VAL A 120 18.34 32.24 4.19
C VAL A 120 19.40 32.76 5.17
N ALA A 121 19.41 34.08 5.41
CA ALA A 121 20.43 34.73 6.24
C ALA A 121 20.39 34.28 7.71
N ASN A 122 19.19 34.13 8.28
CA ASN A 122 18.99 33.67 9.66
C ASN A 122 17.88 32.62 9.71
N LEU A 123 18.29 31.34 9.79
CA LEU A 123 17.37 30.20 9.74
C LEU A 123 16.37 30.18 10.90
N ASN A 124 16.81 30.56 12.11
CA ASN A 124 15.95 30.56 13.29
C ASN A 124 14.90 31.67 13.22
N GLU A 125 15.30 32.87 12.81
CA GLU A 125 14.39 33.98 12.61
C GLU A 125 13.38 33.69 11.48
N ALA A 126 13.84 33.14 10.35
CA ALA A 126 12.97 32.73 9.25
C ALA A 126 11.93 31.69 9.69
N LYS A 127 12.35 30.70 10.49
CA LYS A 127 11.43 29.71 11.08
C LYS A 127 10.36 30.36 11.96
N LEU A 128 10.74 31.30 12.83
CA LEU A 128 9.78 32.01 13.68
C LEU A 128 8.78 32.84 12.86
N LYS A 129 9.27 33.60 11.87
CA LYS A 129 8.41 34.39 10.97
C LYS A 129 7.41 33.54 10.18
N ILE A 130 7.82 32.33 9.73
CA ILE A 130 6.90 31.38 9.09
C ILE A 130 5.80 30.95 10.08
N TYR A 131 6.16 30.66 11.34
CA TYR A 131 5.17 30.28 12.35
C TYR A 131 4.22 31.42 12.74
N GLU A 132 4.71 32.66 12.78
CA GLU A 132 3.86 33.84 12.99
C GLU A 132 2.79 33.98 11.91
N GLN A 133 3.10 33.61 10.67
CA GLN A 133 2.18 33.66 9.53
C GLN A 133 1.52 32.32 9.20
N LYS A 134 1.67 31.30 10.05
CA LYS A 134 1.18 29.93 9.79
C LYS A 134 -0.31 29.88 9.46
N ALA A 135 -1.14 30.59 10.24
CA ALA A 135 -2.58 30.60 10.01
C ALA A 135 -2.95 31.15 8.62
N GLU A 136 -2.25 32.20 8.17
CA GLU A 136 -2.47 32.82 6.88
C GLU A 136 -1.98 31.93 5.73
N LEU A 137 -0.83 31.27 5.90
CA LEU A 137 -0.30 30.30 4.95
C LEU A 137 -1.25 29.10 4.77
N LEU A 138 -1.78 28.56 5.87
CA LEU A 138 -2.76 27.47 5.82
C LEU A 138 -4.07 27.90 5.17
N ALA A 139 -4.56 29.11 5.48
CA ALA A 139 -5.76 29.65 4.86
C ALA A 139 -5.57 29.83 3.34
N GLU A 140 -4.39 30.24 2.89
CA GLU A 140 -4.08 30.37 1.46
C GLU A 140 -3.99 29.03 0.75
N ALA A 141 -3.36 28.03 1.39
CA ALA A 141 -3.31 26.66 0.87
C ALA A 141 -4.72 26.06 0.68
N ASP A 142 -5.63 26.39 1.58
CA ASP A 142 -7.02 25.94 1.56
C ASP A 142 -7.86 26.52 0.41
N LEU A 143 -7.41 27.61 -0.22
CA LEU A 143 -8.11 28.23 -1.35
C LEU A 143 -7.77 27.56 -2.69
N ILE A 144 -6.79 26.65 -2.70
CA ILE A 144 -6.23 26.07 -3.92
C ILE A 144 -7.18 25.05 -4.54
N ASP A 145 -7.74 24.17 -3.70
CA ASP A 145 -8.68 23.15 -4.14
C ASP A 145 -10.01 23.27 -3.37
N PRO A 146 -10.97 24.05 -3.89
CA PRO A 146 -12.27 24.21 -3.25
C PRO A 146 -13.09 22.91 -3.21
N ILE A 147 -12.81 21.95 -4.11
CA ILE A 147 -13.49 20.65 -4.14
C ILE A 147 -12.96 19.79 -3.00
N LEU A 148 -11.64 19.68 -2.85
CA LEU A 148 -11.03 18.94 -1.75
C LEU A 148 -11.47 19.51 -0.40
N LYS A 149 -11.48 20.84 -0.25
CA LYS A 149 -11.97 21.51 0.95
C LYS A 149 -13.45 21.23 1.21
N LYS A 150 -14.29 21.22 0.18
CA LYS A 150 -15.72 20.87 0.29
C LYS A 150 -15.92 19.45 0.85
N PHE A 151 -15.05 18.50 0.50
CA PHE A 151 -15.07 17.14 1.05
C PHE A 151 -14.32 16.99 2.38
N GLY A 152 -13.98 18.12 3.00
CA GLY A 152 -13.34 18.19 4.30
C GLY A 152 -11.86 17.85 4.26
N GLY A 153 -11.19 17.87 3.09
CA GLY A 153 -9.73 17.79 2.93
C GLY A 153 -9.04 19.15 3.11
N GLY A 154 -7.85 19.32 2.54
CA GLY A 154 -7.10 20.59 2.53
C GLY A 154 -5.96 20.67 3.55
N ALA A 155 -5.46 21.87 3.81
CA ALA A 155 -4.32 22.07 4.69
C ALA A 155 -4.69 21.78 6.15
N ARG A 156 -3.75 21.19 6.90
CA ARG A 156 -3.93 20.86 8.32
C ARG A 156 -2.91 21.50 9.20
N ASP A 157 -1.67 21.43 8.77
CA ASP A 157 -0.56 21.89 9.58
C ASP A 157 0.61 22.33 8.71
N LEU A 158 1.52 23.07 9.32
CA LEU A 158 2.75 23.52 8.71
C LEU A 158 3.88 23.41 9.74
N GLU A 159 4.96 22.75 9.36
CA GLU A 159 6.11 22.51 10.21
C GLU A 159 7.39 22.99 9.53
N VAL A 160 8.34 23.50 10.31
CA VAL A 160 9.60 24.01 9.77
C VAL A 160 10.78 23.29 10.41
N ARG A 161 11.58 22.64 9.55
CA ARG A 161 12.79 21.91 9.92
C ARG A 161 14.01 22.72 9.48
N ILE A 162 15.00 22.82 10.36
CA ILE A 162 16.28 23.47 10.08
C ILE A 162 17.34 22.39 9.95
N PHE A 163 18.14 22.48 8.90
CA PHE A 163 19.31 21.66 8.68
C PHE A 163 20.52 22.58 8.69
N ASN A 164 21.39 22.44 9.69
CA ASN A 164 22.58 23.29 9.83
C ASN A 164 23.76 22.75 9.02
N ASP A 165 23.90 21.43 8.99
CA ASP A 165 25.07 20.76 8.43
C ASP A 165 24.69 19.99 7.16
N SER A 166 25.09 20.53 6.02
CA SER A 166 24.98 19.87 4.71
C SER A 166 26.12 20.30 3.79
N ALA A 167 26.30 19.58 2.68
CA ALA A 167 27.30 19.92 1.67
C ALA A 167 27.13 21.32 1.05
N ILE A 168 25.94 21.92 1.17
CA ILE A 168 25.62 23.26 0.66
C ILE A 168 25.46 24.30 1.77
N GLY A 169 25.83 23.95 3.01
CA GLY A 169 25.57 24.76 4.20
C GLY A 169 24.13 24.61 4.72
N GLY A 170 23.71 25.56 5.55
CA GLY A 170 22.43 25.48 6.24
C GLY A 170 21.23 25.86 5.35
N PHE A 171 20.13 25.15 5.51
CA PHE A 171 18.85 25.46 4.84
C PHE A 171 17.67 25.08 5.74
N LEU A 172 16.47 25.53 5.37
CA LEU A 172 15.23 25.11 6.04
C LEU A 172 14.32 24.37 5.06
N VAL A 173 13.50 23.47 5.59
CA VAL A 173 12.45 22.78 4.85
C VAL A 173 11.12 23.04 5.54
N VAL A 174 10.18 23.58 4.79
CA VAL A 174 8.79 23.76 5.24
C VAL A 174 7.99 22.54 4.81
N HIS A 175 7.43 21.84 5.78
CA HIS A 175 6.47 20.76 5.56
C HIS A 175 5.06 21.35 5.59
N LEU A 176 4.29 21.14 4.52
CA LEU A 176 2.84 21.32 4.49
C LEU A 176 2.18 19.97 4.77
N ILE A 177 1.41 19.87 5.85
CA ILE A 177 0.61 18.67 6.15
C ILE A 177 -0.77 18.86 5.54
N TYR A 178 -1.12 17.96 4.63
CA TYR A 178 -2.24 18.15 3.72
C TYR A 178 -3.12 16.91 3.66
N ASP A 179 -4.41 17.07 3.93
CA ASP A 179 -5.39 16.01 3.90
C ASP A 179 -5.97 15.84 2.49
N VAL A 180 -5.68 14.71 1.88
CA VAL A 180 -5.95 14.45 0.47
C VAL A 180 -7.17 13.55 0.25
N ARG A 181 -7.89 13.22 1.32
CA ARG A 181 -9.08 12.36 1.27
C ARG A 181 -8.79 11.05 0.52
N ASP A 182 -9.57 10.74 -0.51
CA ASP A 182 -9.45 9.50 -1.26
C ASP A 182 -8.36 9.55 -2.35
N ALA A 183 -7.74 10.70 -2.60
CA ALA A 183 -6.64 10.81 -3.55
C ALA A 183 -5.32 10.29 -2.94
N MET A 184 -4.40 9.86 -3.79
CA MET A 184 -3.00 9.66 -3.39
C MET A 184 -2.38 10.98 -2.91
N GLY A 185 -2.63 12.07 -3.64
CA GLY A 185 -2.34 13.43 -3.17
C GLY A 185 -1.12 14.11 -3.77
N ALA A 186 -0.32 13.44 -4.61
CA ALA A 186 0.90 14.01 -5.18
C ALA A 186 0.68 15.36 -5.88
N ASN A 187 -0.25 15.41 -6.84
CA ASN A 187 -0.56 16.65 -7.58
C ASN A 187 -1.12 17.73 -6.65
N ALA A 188 -2.08 17.38 -5.79
CA ALA A 188 -2.70 18.34 -4.86
C ALA A 188 -1.67 19.00 -3.93
N VAL A 189 -0.74 18.19 -3.38
CA VAL A 189 0.32 18.65 -2.49
C VAL A 189 1.35 19.50 -3.24
N ASN A 190 1.79 19.07 -4.43
CA ASN A 190 2.77 19.80 -5.23
C ASN A 190 2.22 21.17 -5.64
N THR A 191 1.00 21.23 -6.15
CA THR A 191 0.33 22.50 -6.48
C THR A 191 0.19 23.40 -5.26
N ALA A 192 -0.11 22.83 -4.08
CA ALA A 192 -0.15 23.59 -2.83
C ALA A 192 1.22 24.19 -2.46
N CYS A 193 2.29 23.40 -2.56
CA CYS A 193 3.65 23.89 -2.34
C CYS A 193 4.07 24.96 -3.36
N GLU A 194 3.74 24.79 -4.63
CA GLU A 194 4.00 25.78 -5.68
C GLU A 194 3.32 27.11 -5.40
N ARG A 195 2.06 27.07 -4.97
CA ARG A 195 1.30 28.28 -4.64
C ARG A 195 1.85 29.01 -3.42
N LEU A 196 2.27 28.28 -2.39
CA LEU A 196 2.81 28.87 -1.16
C LEU A 196 4.24 29.41 -1.32
N ALA A 197 4.99 28.88 -2.28
CA ALA A 197 6.41 29.19 -2.42
C ALA A 197 6.74 30.70 -2.50
N PRO A 198 6.05 31.55 -3.29
CA PRO A 198 6.32 32.99 -3.33
C PRO A 198 6.18 33.68 -1.97
N LYS A 199 5.20 33.25 -1.16
CA LYS A 199 4.98 33.82 0.18
C LYS A 199 6.04 33.35 1.17
N ILE A 200 6.46 32.09 1.09
CA ILE A 200 7.59 31.58 1.87
C ILE A 200 8.88 32.35 1.51
N GLU A 201 9.14 32.62 0.23
CA GLU A 201 10.27 33.46 -0.19
C GLU A 201 10.18 34.88 0.41
N ALA A 202 9.01 35.52 0.36
CA ALA A 202 8.80 36.85 0.93
C ALA A 202 9.01 36.90 2.44
N ILE A 203 8.58 35.87 3.18
CA ILE A 203 8.73 35.78 4.65
C ILE A 203 10.20 35.58 5.04
N THR A 204 10.90 34.72 4.31
CA THR A 204 12.24 34.24 4.70
C THR A 204 13.37 35.06 4.09
N GLY A 205 13.11 35.79 3.00
CA GLY A 205 14.14 36.41 2.16
C GLY A 205 15.01 35.40 1.39
N GLY A 206 14.70 34.10 1.49
CA GLY A 206 15.42 33.03 0.80
C GLY A 206 14.80 32.66 -0.55
N LYS A 207 15.32 31.60 -1.16
CA LYS A 207 14.83 31.05 -2.43
C LYS A 207 14.28 29.64 -2.25
N VAL A 208 13.02 29.43 -2.62
CA VAL A 208 12.40 28.10 -2.63
C VAL A 208 12.88 27.32 -3.85
N HIS A 209 13.53 26.20 -3.61
CA HIS A 209 14.05 25.30 -4.64
C HIS A 209 13.04 24.19 -4.97
N LEU A 210 13.07 23.08 -4.25
CA LEU A 210 12.13 21.96 -4.39
C LEU A 210 10.76 22.30 -3.78
N LYS A 211 9.69 21.85 -4.45
CA LYS A 211 8.27 21.94 -4.06
C LYS A 211 7.61 20.61 -4.38
N ILE A 212 7.78 19.64 -3.51
CA ILE A 212 7.52 18.23 -3.85
C ILE A 212 6.95 17.49 -2.66
N LEU A 213 6.02 16.56 -2.88
CA LEU A 213 5.58 15.64 -1.83
C LEU A 213 6.74 14.79 -1.29
N SER A 214 6.57 14.28 -0.07
CA SER A 214 7.39 13.21 0.48
C SER A 214 6.66 11.87 0.34
N ASN A 215 7.33 10.86 -0.22
CA ASN A 215 6.84 9.48 -0.20
C ASN A 215 6.99 8.81 1.17
N LEU A 216 7.84 9.36 2.06
CA LEU A 216 7.84 8.98 3.47
C LEU A 216 6.54 9.49 4.13
N ALA A 217 5.45 8.77 3.89
CA ALA A 217 4.10 9.13 4.29
C ALA A 217 3.81 8.68 5.73
N ASP A 218 4.67 9.08 6.67
CA ASP A 218 4.61 8.67 8.09
C ASP A 218 3.36 9.19 8.85
N ARG A 219 2.54 10.03 8.23
CA ARG A 219 1.23 10.48 8.74
C ARG A 219 0.03 9.78 8.12
N ARG A 220 0.25 8.91 7.12
CA ARG A 220 -0.78 8.13 6.42
C ARG A 220 -0.56 6.64 6.63
N ILE A 221 -0.70 6.20 7.88
CA ILE A 221 -0.38 4.84 8.31
C ILE A 221 -1.64 3.97 8.32
N ALA A 222 -1.57 2.85 7.59
CA ALA A 222 -2.50 1.73 7.76
C ALA A 222 -1.92 0.68 8.73
N ARG A 223 -2.78 0.09 9.56
CA ARG A 223 -2.43 -0.97 10.51
C ARG A 223 -3.38 -2.14 10.35
N ALA A 224 -2.85 -3.36 10.42
CA ALA A 224 -3.64 -4.59 10.43
C ALA A 224 -3.10 -5.54 11.51
N ARG A 225 -4.00 -6.30 12.15
CA ARG A 225 -3.65 -7.40 13.06
C ARG A 225 -4.59 -8.59 12.83
N CYS A 226 -4.11 -9.79 13.10
CA CYS A 226 -4.94 -10.99 13.16
C CYS A 226 -4.47 -11.90 14.31
N THR A 227 -5.27 -12.91 14.63
CA THR A 227 -4.91 -13.97 15.55
C THR A 227 -5.20 -15.29 14.88
N ILE A 228 -4.23 -16.20 14.88
CA ILE A 228 -4.42 -17.55 14.36
C ILE A 228 -4.42 -18.50 15.56
N PRO A 229 -5.53 -19.21 15.85
CA PRO A 229 -5.54 -20.21 16.90
C PRO A 229 -4.49 -21.29 16.63
N VAL A 230 -3.73 -21.68 17.65
CA VAL A 230 -2.58 -22.61 17.49
C VAL A 230 -2.98 -23.91 16.78
N LYS A 231 -4.16 -24.46 17.09
CA LYS A 231 -4.70 -25.66 16.44
C LYS A 231 -4.83 -25.55 14.91
N GLU A 232 -4.99 -24.34 14.37
CA GLU A 232 -5.12 -24.11 12.93
C GLU A 232 -3.75 -24.05 12.22
N LEU A 233 -2.65 -23.97 12.98
CA LEU A 233 -1.28 -24.00 12.46
C LEU A 233 -0.75 -25.43 12.30
N GLU A 234 -1.45 -26.45 12.80
CA GLU A 234 -1.05 -27.85 12.67
C GLU A 234 -1.09 -28.28 11.19
N PHE A 235 0.01 -28.85 10.67
CA PHE A 235 0.03 -29.38 9.31
C PHE A 235 0.88 -30.64 9.18
N THR A 236 0.52 -31.48 8.21
CA THR A 236 1.25 -32.71 7.86
C THR A 236 1.84 -32.56 6.46
N ILE A 237 3.14 -32.82 6.31
CA ILE A 237 3.79 -32.81 5.00
C ILE A 237 3.15 -33.90 4.12
N GLY A 238 2.70 -33.52 2.91
CA GLY A 238 2.08 -34.43 1.94
C GLY A 238 0.55 -34.42 1.88
N THR A 239 -0.13 -33.70 2.78
CA THR A 239 -1.61 -33.54 2.77
C THR A 239 -2.07 -32.11 2.45
N SER A 240 -1.16 -31.22 2.03
CA SER A 240 -1.53 -29.85 1.69
C SER A 240 -2.36 -29.81 0.39
N PRO A 241 -3.49 -29.07 0.35
CA PRO A 241 -4.28 -28.89 -0.87
C PRO A 241 -3.60 -27.98 -1.91
N ALA A 242 -2.46 -27.36 -1.58
CA ALA A 242 -1.68 -26.56 -2.53
C ALA A 242 -0.72 -27.49 -3.32
N PRO A 243 -0.76 -27.48 -4.67
CA PRO A 243 0.15 -28.29 -5.48
C PRO A 243 1.53 -27.68 -5.46
N VAL A 244 2.34 -28.01 -4.44
CA VAL A 244 3.79 -27.85 -4.53
C VAL A 244 4.31 -29.10 -5.25
N GLN A 245 4.41 -29.04 -6.57
CA GLN A 245 5.13 -30.06 -7.34
C GLN A 245 6.61 -29.97 -7.01
N ASN A 246 7.07 -30.70 -6.00
CA ASN A 246 8.49 -30.90 -5.77
C ASN A 246 8.95 -32.14 -6.57
N LYS A 247 9.62 -31.92 -7.71
CA LYS A 247 10.11 -32.97 -8.62
C LYS A 247 11.37 -33.70 -8.15
N ASN A 248 11.88 -33.43 -6.95
CA ASN A 248 13.05 -34.11 -6.40
C ASN A 248 12.65 -35.02 -5.23
N LYS A 249 12.12 -36.22 -5.52
CA LYS A 249 12.02 -37.31 -4.53
C LYS A 249 13.36 -38.02 -4.43
N GLY A 250 14.26 -37.50 -3.59
CA GLY A 250 15.37 -38.28 -3.04
C GLY A 250 14.83 -39.29 -2.03
N GLN A 251 15.33 -40.53 -2.10
CA GLN A 251 14.95 -41.62 -1.22
C GLN A 251 15.43 -41.35 0.22
N GLY A 252 14.47 -41.14 1.14
CA GLY A 252 14.65 -41.03 2.58
C GLY A 252 13.35 -41.43 3.27
N GLU A 253 13.44 -42.03 4.45
CA GLU A 253 12.40 -42.82 5.13
C GLU A 253 11.00 -42.16 5.25
N PRO A 254 9.91 -42.97 5.27
CA PRO A 254 8.54 -42.47 5.32
C PRO A 254 8.13 -42.14 6.76
N HIS A 255 8.63 -41.03 7.30
CA HIS A 255 8.00 -40.42 8.47
C HIS A 255 6.98 -39.38 8.00
N PRO A 256 5.68 -39.50 8.36
CA PRO A 256 4.77 -38.38 8.22
C PRO A 256 5.24 -37.29 9.19
N ASN A 257 6.03 -36.34 8.68
CA ASN A 257 6.48 -35.17 9.44
C ASN A 257 5.27 -34.27 9.68
N LYS A 258 4.53 -34.60 10.74
CA LYS A 258 3.45 -33.80 11.31
C LYS A 258 4.08 -32.74 12.21
N PHE A 259 3.76 -31.48 11.95
CA PHE A 259 4.13 -30.37 12.82
C PHE A 259 2.92 -30.01 13.68
N THR A 260 3.10 -30.03 14.99
CA THR A 260 2.12 -29.48 15.94
C THR A 260 1.97 -27.97 15.74
N GLY A 261 0.82 -27.42 16.08
CA GLY A 261 0.60 -25.98 15.98
C GLY A 261 1.60 -25.16 16.80
N GLU A 262 2.03 -25.67 17.96
CA GLU A 262 3.03 -25.06 18.82
C GLU A 262 4.40 -25.00 18.13
N GLN A 263 4.84 -26.09 17.50
CA GLN A 263 6.10 -26.11 16.74
C GLN A 263 6.08 -25.09 15.60
N VAL A 264 4.96 -24.96 14.90
CA VAL A 264 4.81 -23.99 13.81
C VAL A 264 4.82 -22.55 14.34
N ARG A 265 4.09 -22.28 15.42
CA ARG A 265 4.11 -20.98 16.11
C ARG A 265 5.54 -20.58 16.50
N ASP A 266 6.26 -21.48 17.17
CA ASP A 266 7.60 -21.20 17.65
C ASP A 266 8.59 -21.00 16.49
N GLY A 267 8.42 -21.74 15.39
CA GLY A 267 9.15 -21.51 14.14
C GLY A 267 8.87 -20.14 13.52
N ILE A 268 7.63 -19.66 13.53
CA ILE A 268 7.27 -18.32 13.05
C ILE A 268 7.94 -17.24 13.93
N ILE A 269 7.91 -17.39 15.25
CA ILE A 269 8.55 -16.47 16.19
C ILE A 269 10.06 -16.43 15.96
N ALA A 270 10.70 -17.59 15.80
CA ALA A 270 12.14 -17.68 15.51
C ALA A 270 12.49 -17.01 14.17
N ALA A 271 11.68 -17.22 13.12
CA ALA A 271 11.89 -16.60 11.81
C ALA A 271 11.71 -15.07 11.85
N TYR A 272 10.77 -14.57 12.66
CA TYR A 272 10.64 -13.15 12.94
C TYR A 272 11.87 -12.60 13.66
N ALA A 273 12.32 -13.26 14.73
CA ALA A 273 13.49 -12.83 15.49
C ALA A 273 14.74 -12.75 14.60
N PHE A 274 14.92 -13.69 13.67
CA PHE A 274 16.00 -13.63 12.68
C PHE A 274 15.88 -12.40 11.76
N ALA A 275 14.69 -12.13 11.23
CA ALA A 275 14.46 -10.95 10.39
C ALA A 275 14.65 -9.63 11.14
N ALA A 276 14.36 -9.58 12.44
CA ALA A 276 14.47 -8.37 13.25
C ALA A 276 15.93 -7.95 13.54
N VAL A 277 16.88 -8.88 13.47
CA VAL A 277 18.29 -8.63 13.86
C VAL A 277 19.26 -8.66 12.68
N ASP A 278 18.88 -9.20 11.53
CA ASP A 278 19.72 -9.30 10.34
C ASP A 278 19.10 -8.58 9.13
N PRO A 279 19.67 -7.47 8.65
CA PRO A 279 19.20 -6.75 7.46
C PRO A 279 19.08 -7.62 6.20
N TYR A 280 19.94 -8.63 6.02
CA TYR A 280 19.84 -9.54 4.86
C TYR A 280 18.53 -10.34 4.90
N ARG A 281 18.16 -10.82 6.09
CA ARG A 281 16.88 -11.50 6.28
C ARG A 281 15.71 -10.52 6.27
N ALA A 282 15.86 -9.33 6.86
CA ALA A 282 14.85 -8.28 6.88
C ALA A 282 14.39 -7.91 5.47
N ALA A 283 15.33 -7.74 4.53
CA ALA A 283 15.01 -7.46 3.12
C ALA A 283 14.11 -8.56 2.51
N THR A 284 14.45 -9.84 2.75
CA THR A 284 13.64 -10.96 2.24
C THR A 284 12.28 -11.06 2.95
N HIS A 285 12.23 -10.76 4.24
CA HIS A 285 10.99 -10.72 5.01
C HIS A 285 10.04 -9.64 4.47
N ASN A 286 10.54 -8.42 4.28
CA ASN A 286 9.77 -7.29 3.76
C ASN A 286 9.35 -7.52 2.31
N LYS A 287 10.22 -8.07 1.44
CA LYS A 287 9.85 -8.48 0.07
C LYS A 287 8.64 -9.41 0.08
N GLY A 288 8.58 -10.37 1.01
CA GLY A 288 7.44 -11.26 1.15
C GLY A 288 6.12 -10.55 1.52
N ILE A 289 6.20 -9.44 2.27
CA ILE A 289 5.04 -8.57 2.54
C ILE A 289 4.63 -7.85 1.25
N MET A 290 5.59 -7.25 0.56
CA MET A 290 5.35 -6.44 -0.64
C MET A 290 4.83 -7.24 -1.83
N ASN A 291 5.18 -8.53 -1.94
CA ASN A 291 4.53 -9.46 -2.87
C ASN A 291 3.00 -9.44 -2.79
N GLY A 292 2.45 -9.32 -1.57
CA GLY A 292 1.01 -9.22 -1.36
C GLY A 292 0.48 -7.82 -1.58
N VAL A 293 1.17 -6.81 -1.06
CA VAL A 293 0.75 -5.40 -1.11
C VAL A 293 0.75 -4.88 -2.55
N ASP A 294 1.87 -5.01 -3.25
CA ASP A 294 2.05 -4.46 -4.60
C ASP A 294 1.07 -5.08 -5.59
N ALA A 295 0.79 -6.37 -5.46
CA ALA A 295 -0.19 -7.03 -6.31
C ALA A 295 -1.58 -6.38 -6.20
N VAL A 296 -1.99 -5.93 -5.02
CA VAL A 296 -3.25 -5.21 -4.82
C VAL A 296 -3.16 -3.77 -5.32
N VAL A 297 -2.02 -3.11 -5.08
CA VAL A 297 -1.76 -1.74 -5.53
C VAL A 297 -1.83 -1.67 -7.07
N ILE A 298 -1.19 -2.59 -7.77
CA ILE A 298 -1.25 -2.71 -9.25
C ILE A 298 -2.67 -3.01 -9.71
N ALA A 299 -3.35 -3.98 -9.08
CA ALA A 299 -4.72 -4.35 -9.46
C ALA A 299 -5.74 -3.21 -9.31
N THR A 300 -5.42 -2.22 -8.47
CA THR A 300 -6.27 -1.04 -8.22
C THR A 300 -5.76 0.23 -8.92
N GLY A 301 -4.73 0.12 -9.77
CA GLY A 301 -4.19 1.24 -10.54
C GLY A 301 -3.45 2.29 -9.69
N ASN A 302 -2.97 1.91 -8.50
CA ASN A 302 -2.20 2.78 -7.62
C ASN A 302 -0.69 2.70 -7.94
N ASP A 303 0.08 3.69 -7.46
CA ASP A 303 1.54 3.73 -7.64
C ASP A 303 2.24 2.83 -6.61
N TRP A 304 2.75 1.67 -7.06
CA TRP A 304 3.48 0.74 -6.18
C TRP A 304 4.86 1.24 -5.76
N ARG A 305 5.51 2.09 -6.57
CA ARG A 305 6.84 2.63 -6.23
C ARG A 305 6.74 3.57 -5.05
N ALA A 306 5.62 4.30 -4.94
CA ALA A 306 5.36 5.17 -3.79
C ALA A 306 5.02 4.40 -2.50
N ILE A 307 4.53 3.16 -2.60
CA ILE A 307 4.23 2.31 -1.44
C ILE A 307 5.47 1.55 -0.97
N GLU A 308 6.36 1.17 -1.89
CA GLU A 308 7.65 0.53 -1.59
C GLU A 308 8.68 1.47 -0.93
N ALA A 309 8.66 2.76 -1.26
CA ALA A 309 9.63 3.76 -0.80
C ALA A 309 9.39 4.25 0.65
#